data_AF-A0A4R7M4A8-F1
#
_entry.id   AF-A0A4R7M4A8-F1
#
_cell.length_a   1.000
_cell.length_b   1.000
_cell.length_c   1.000
_cell.angle_alpha   90.00
_cell.angle_beta   90.00
_cell.angle_gamma   90.00
#
_symmetry.space_group_name_H-M   'P 1'
#
loop_
_entity.id
_entity.type
_entity.pdbx_description
1 polymer ?
#
loop_
_entity_poly.entity_id
_entity_poly.type
_entity_poly.pdbx_seq_one_letter_code
_entity_poly.pdbx_strand_id
1 'polypeptide(L)'
;MSSPAPVASGQALSGHNRISTQALTSLAKAAAAQALGVEAQDVRADWTDDDGLLALSLVAPISIPPLESVVLDPARVQGSGGSIWDRTVKAKAAILQTVSELSGSRLSRVDIRISGAKISTGGRVQ
;
A
#
# COMPACT_ATOMS: atom_id res chain seq x y z
N MET A 1 -22.94 -23.67 25.16
CA MET A 1 -22.68 -22.99 23.87
C MET A 1 -22.98 -21.53 24.07
N SER A 2 -21.95 -20.69 24.23
CA SER A 2 -22.11 -19.27 24.60
C SER A 2 -22.33 -18.42 23.34
N SER A 3 -23.41 -17.63 23.32
CA SER A 3 -23.70 -16.67 22.25
C SER A 3 -22.62 -15.60 22.14
N PRO A 4 -22.25 -15.15 20.93
CA PRO A 4 -21.37 -14.02 20.76
C PRO A 4 -22.05 -12.74 21.27
N ALA A 5 -21.27 -11.88 21.94
CA ALA A 5 -21.73 -10.59 22.44
C ALA A 5 -22.14 -9.67 21.27
N PRO A 6 -23.19 -8.84 21.45
CA PRO A 6 -23.63 -7.92 20.40
C PRO A 6 -22.53 -6.92 20.06
N VAL A 7 -22.20 -6.81 18.77
CA VAL A 7 -21.35 -5.75 18.26
C VAL A 7 -22.09 -4.41 18.42
N ALA A 8 -21.56 -3.53 19.26
CA ALA A 8 -22.14 -2.21 19.47
C ALA A 8 -22.02 -1.39 18.17
N SER A 9 -23.13 -1.25 17.46
CA SER A 9 -23.28 -0.28 16.37
C SER A 9 -23.16 1.12 16.98
N GLY A 10 -22.01 1.77 16.80
CA GLY A 10 -21.78 3.12 17.31
C GLY A 10 -22.83 4.10 16.76
N GLN A 11 -23.31 5.01 17.59
CA GLN A 11 -24.27 6.04 17.21
C GLN A 11 -23.78 6.80 15.97
N ALA A 12 -24.58 6.77 14.91
CA ALA A 12 -24.33 7.57 13.72
C ALA A 12 -24.54 9.05 14.06
N LEU A 13 -23.44 9.81 14.10
CA LEU A 13 -23.48 11.26 14.24
C LEU A 13 -23.72 11.86 12.84
N SER A 14 -24.80 12.62 12.68
CA SER A 14 -25.08 13.30 11.41
C SER A 14 -23.94 14.26 11.04
N GLY A 15 -23.48 14.21 9.79
CA GLY A 15 -22.36 15.02 9.31
C GLY A 15 -20.96 14.46 9.60
N HIS A 16 -20.85 13.29 10.24
CA HIS A 16 -19.57 12.64 10.49
C HIS A 16 -19.47 11.29 9.78
N ASN A 17 -18.30 11.02 9.18
CA ASN A 17 -17.98 9.70 8.65
C ASN A 17 -17.03 8.98 9.61
N ARG A 18 -17.38 7.76 10.03
CA ARG A 18 -16.50 6.91 10.82
C ARG A 18 -15.84 5.89 9.91
N ILE A 19 -14.54 6.06 9.69
CA ILE A 19 -13.74 5.08 8.95
C ILE A 19 -13.08 4.16 9.97
N SER A 20 -13.35 2.86 9.86
CA SER A 20 -12.72 1.88 10.73
C SER A 20 -11.23 1.74 10.40
N THR A 21 -10.41 1.39 11.39
CA THR A 21 -9.01 1.06 11.16
C THR A 21 -8.86 -0.06 10.13
N GLN A 22 -9.77 -1.03 10.13
CA GLN A 22 -9.78 -2.10 9.12
C GLN A 22 -9.97 -1.55 7.70
N ALA A 23 -10.88 -0.59 7.50
CA ALA A 23 -11.08 0.03 6.20
C ALA A 23 -9.84 0.83 5.75
N LEU A 24 -9.23 1.59 6.66
CA LEU A 24 -7.95 2.30 6.39
C LEU A 24 -6.83 1.32 6.02
N THR A 25 -6.69 0.22 6.78
CA THR A 25 -5.70 -0.82 6.51
C THR A 25 -5.93 -1.48 5.16
N SER A 26 -7.16 -1.86 4.82
CA SER A 26 -7.49 -2.45 3.51
C SER A 26 -7.17 -1.49 2.36
N LEU A 27 -7.51 -0.21 2.51
CA LEU A 27 -7.19 0.83 1.54
C LEU A 27 -5.68 1.00 1.36
N ALA A 28 -4.93 1.11 2.46
CA ALA A 28 -3.47 1.25 2.42
C ALA A 28 -2.79 0.05 1.75
N LYS A 29 -3.25 -1.17 2.05
CA LYS A 29 -2.75 -2.40 1.41
C LYS A 29 -3.02 -2.40 -0.10
N ALA A 30 -4.21 -2.00 -0.52
CA ALA A 30 -4.57 -1.92 -1.93
C ALA A 30 -3.75 -0.85 -2.68
N ALA A 31 -3.62 0.36 -2.11
CA ALA A 31 -2.82 1.43 -2.68
C ALA A 31 -1.34 1.05 -2.80
N ALA A 32 -0.78 0.41 -1.75
CA ALA A 32 0.60 -0.06 -1.76
C ALA A 32 0.84 -1.20 -2.75
N ALA A 33 -0.09 -2.16 -2.83
CA ALA A 33 -0.05 -3.26 -3.79
C ALA A 33 0.00 -2.73 -5.23
N GLN A 34 -0.88 -1.78 -5.55
CA GLN A 34 -0.90 -1.15 -6.87
C GLN A 34 0.41 -0.39 -7.15
N ALA A 35 0.90 0.40 -6.20
CA ALA A 35 2.11 1.21 -6.39
C ALA A 35 3.40 0.37 -6.50
N LEU A 36 3.45 -0.81 -5.86
CA LEU A 36 4.60 -1.70 -5.85
C LEU A 36 4.50 -2.87 -6.85
N GLY A 37 3.35 -3.03 -7.51
CA GLY A 37 3.10 -4.09 -8.48
C GLY A 37 2.99 -5.49 -7.86
N VAL A 38 2.42 -5.59 -6.66
CA VAL A 38 2.29 -6.85 -5.90
C VAL A 38 0.85 -7.07 -5.47
N GLU A 39 0.53 -8.23 -4.89
CA GLU A 39 -0.81 -8.51 -4.37
C GLU A 39 -1.01 -7.89 -2.99
N ALA A 40 -2.24 -7.43 -2.69
CA ALA A 40 -2.56 -6.81 -1.39
C ALA A 40 -2.38 -7.74 -0.19
N GLN A 41 -2.42 -9.06 -0.40
CA GLN A 41 -2.13 -10.06 0.63
C GLN A 41 -0.65 -10.09 1.04
N ASP A 42 0.26 -9.66 0.16
CA ASP A 42 1.70 -9.62 0.42
C ASP A 42 2.13 -8.33 1.14
N VAL A 43 1.22 -7.37 1.25
CA VAL A 43 1.46 -6.11 1.96
C VAL A 43 1.07 -6.29 3.42
N ARG A 44 1.85 -5.74 4.33
CA ARG A 44 1.46 -5.49 5.72
C ARG A 44 1.41 -3.99 5.96
N ALA A 45 0.38 -3.53 6.66
CA ALA A 45 0.18 -2.13 7.00
C ALA A 45 -0.11 -2.00 8.49
N ASP A 46 0.61 -1.09 9.14
CA ASP A 46 0.46 -0.76 10.55
C ASP A 46 0.33 0.76 10.67
N TRP A 47 -0.49 1.22 11.63
CA TRP A 47 -0.81 2.63 11.83
C TRP A 47 -0.33 3.09 13.20
N THR A 48 0.08 4.35 13.28
CA THR A 48 0.40 5.00 14.55
C THR A 48 -0.09 6.44 14.53
N ASP A 49 -0.60 6.92 15.66
CA ASP A 49 -0.88 8.34 15.83
C ASP A 49 0.45 9.13 15.84
N ASP A 50 0.47 10.25 15.15
CA ASP A 50 1.62 11.15 15.01
C ASP A 50 1.09 12.58 15.21
N ASP A 51 0.88 12.95 16.48
CA ASP A 51 0.35 14.24 16.92
C ASP A 51 -1.01 14.60 16.27
N GLY A 52 -1.94 13.63 16.24
CA GLY A 52 -3.26 13.80 15.63
C GLY A 52 -3.28 13.67 14.10
N LEU A 53 -2.14 13.36 13.49
CA LEU A 53 -2.03 12.83 12.13
C LEU A 53 -1.82 11.31 12.17
N LEU A 54 -1.96 10.65 11.03
CA LEU A 54 -1.67 9.22 10.91
C LEU A 54 -0.31 8.98 10.26
N ALA A 55 0.56 8.24 10.94
CA ALA A 55 1.75 7.65 10.34
C ALA A 55 1.44 6.23 9.85
N LEU A 56 1.79 5.95 8.59
CA LEU A 56 1.61 4.64 7.96
C LEU A 56 2.96 3.93 7.81
N SER A 57 3.08 2.74 8.37
CA SER A 57 4.22 1.83 8.15
C SER A 57 3.81 0.66 7.27
N LEU A 58 4.59 0.41 6.21
CA LEU A 58 4.35 -0.65 5.24
C LEU A 58 5.52 -1.62 5.18
N VAL A 59 5.21 -2.91 5.08
CA VAL A 59 6.16 -3.97 4.73
C VAL A 59 5.61 -4.73 3.54
N ALA A 60 6.34 -4.72 2.42
CA ALA A 60 5.88 -5.37 1.19
C ALA A 60 7.05 -5.75 0.28
N PRO A 61 6.91 -6.80 -0.55
CA PRO A 61 7.82 -7.01 -1.66
C PRO A 61 7.59 -5.95 -2.76
N ILE A 62 8.52 -5.86 -3.71
CA ILE A 62 8.38 -5.03 -4.92
C ILE A 62 8.48 -5.88 -6.18
N SER A 63 7.67 -5.59 -7.19
CA SER A 63 7.79 -6.22 -8.50
C SER A 63 9.09 -5.82 -9.21
N ILE A 64 9.78 -6.79 -9.82
CA ILE A 64 10.96 -6.57 -10.65
C ILE A 64 10.84 -7.32 -11.98
N PRO A 65 11.43 -6.78 -13.07
CA PRO A 65 11.58 -7.55 -14.30
C PRO A 65 12.54 -8.74 -14.07
N PRO A 66 12.41 -9.84 -14.85
CA PRO A 66 13.36 -10.96 -14.81
C PRO A 66 14.79 -10.48 -15.09
N LEU A 67 15.77 -10.92 -14.30
CA LEU A 67 17.16 -10.48 -14.44
C LEU A 67 17.76 -10.81 -15.80
N GLU A 68 17.45 -11.99 -16.35
CA GLU A 68 17.82 -12.37 -17.73
C GLU A 68 17.36 -11.34 -18.78
N SER A 69 16.15 -10.79 -18.61
CA SER A 69 15.60 -9.80 -19.54
C SER A 69 16.30 -8.45 -19.43
N VAL A 70 16.80 -8.12 -18.23
CA VAL A 70 17.56 -6.88 -17.97
C VAL A 70 18.99 -7.00 -18.51
N VAL A 71 19.60 -8.17 -18.43
CA VAL A 71 20.93 -8.43 -19.04
C VAL A 71 20.86 -8.26 -20.56
N LEU A 72 19.78 -8.75 -21.19
CA LEU A 72 19.56 -8.61 -22.63
C LEU A 72 19.22 -7.17 -23.04
N ASP A 73 18.46 -6.45 -22.21
CA ASP A 73 18.05 -5.08 -22.46
C ASP A 73 18.00 -4.27 -21.15
N PRO A 74 19.06 -3.49 -20.84
CA PRO A 74 19.11 -2.64 -19.65
C PRO A 74 18.00 -1.57 -19.61
N ALA A 75 17.42 -1.19 -20.75
CA ALA A 75 16.34 -0.20 -20.79
C ALA A 75 15.07 -0.70 -20.08
N ARG A 76 14.92 -2.01 -19.85
CA ARG A 76 13.81 -2.59 -19.07
C ARG A 76 13.76 -2.11 -17.62
N VAL A 77 14.89 -1.72 -17.03
CA VAL A 77 14.91 -1.11 -15.70
C VAL A 77 14.18 0.23 -15.73
N GLN A 78 14.44 1.06 -16.75
CA GLN A 78 13.76 2.34 -16.92
C GLN A 78 12.27 2.15 -17.23
N GLY A 79 11.93 1.19 -18.10
CA GLY A 79 10.54 0.84 -18.40
C GLY A 79 9.76 0.32 -17.18
N SER A 80 10.45 -0.26 -16.20
CA SER A 80 9.85 -0.72 -14.93
C SER A 80 9.70 0.40 -13.90
N GLY A 81 10.12 1.63 -14.21
CA GLY A 81 10.02 2.80 -13.32
C GLY A 81 11.35 3.29 -12.74
N GLY A 82 12.47 2.69 -13.13
CA GLY A 82 13.82 3.02 -12.67
C GLY A 82 14.36 2.04 -11.63
N SER A 83 15.27 2.51 -10.78
CA SER A 83 15.83 1.70 -9.70
C SER A 83 14.75 1.31 -8.67
N ILE A 84 15.04 0.34 -7.81
CA ILE A 84 14.14 0.01 -6.68
C ILE A 84 13.90 1.26 -5.81
N TRP A 85 14.95 2.04 -5.55
CA TRP A 85 14.85 3.27 -4.77
C TRP A 85 13.90 4.29 -5.40
N ASP A 86 14.08 4.59 -6.69
CA ASP A 86 13.24 5.57 -7.40
C ASP A 86 11.76 5.15 -7.38
N ARG A 87 11.51 3.85 -7.54
CA ARG A 87 10.15 3.29 -7.52
C ARG A 87 9.55 3.34 -6.13
N THR A 88 10.32 3.04 -5.08
CA THR A 88 9.85 3.16 -3.69
C THR A 88 9.56 4.61 -3.31
N VAL A 89 10.37 5.57 -3.74
CA VAL A 89 10.12 7.01 -3.51
C VAL A 89 8.85 7.47 -4.22
N LYS A 90 8.67 7.09 -5.49
CA LYS A 90 7.43 7.36 -6.24
C LYS A 90 6.22 6.70 -5.57
N ALA A 91 6.35 5.45 -5.14
CA ALA A 91 5.29 4.72 -4.44
C ALA A 91 4.92 5.40 -3.11
N LYS A 92 5.88 5.88 -2.32
CA LYS A 92 5.63 6.64 -1.09
C LYS A 92 4.71 7.84 -1.34
N ALA A 93 5.01 8.65 -2.37
CA ALA A 93 4.19 9.80 -2.72
C ALA A 93 2.79 9.37 -3.20
N ALA A 94 2.70 8.38 -4.08
CA ALA A 94 1.44 7.90 -4.63
C ALA A 94 0.51 7.28 -3.55
N ILE A 95 1.08 6.52 -2.60
CA ILE A 95 0.33 5.91 -1.51
C ILE A 95 -0.17 6.99 -0.56
N LEU A 96 0.69 7.94 -0.16
CA LEU A 96 0.28 9.04 0.71
C LEU A 96 -0.88 9.81 0.09
N GLN A 97 -0.75 10.19 -1.19
CA GLN A 97 -1.79 10.89 -1.92
C GLN A 97 -3.09 10.09 -1.98
N THR A 98 -3.05 8.87 -2.53
CA THR A 98 -4.23 8.01 -2.71
C THR A 98 -4.95 7.74 -1.39
N VAL A 99 -4.20 7.41 -0.34
CA VAL A 99 -4.80 7.07 0.95
C VAL A 99 -5.42 8.30 1.59
N SER A 100 -4.75 9.46 1.56
CA SER A 100 -5.32 10.71 2.08
C SER A 100 -6.55 11.16 1.30
N GLU A 101 -6.54 11.06 -0.02
CA GLU A 101 -7.68 11.43 -0.86
C GLU A 101 -8.89 10.52 -0.63
N LEU A 102 -8.69 9.20 -0.64
CA LEU A 102 -9.80 8.24 -0.59
C LEU A 102 -10.34 8.02 0.83
N SER A 103 -9.51 8.20 1.86
CA SER A 103 -9.99 8.13 3.25
C SER A 103 -10.45 9.49 3.80
N GLY A 104 -10.00 10.61 3.22
CA GLY A 104 -10.18 11.92 3.84
C GLY A 104 -9.35 12.12 5.12
N SER A 105 -8.50 11.15 5.49
CA SER A 105 -7.58 11.25 6.63
C SER A 105 -6.30 11.99 6.27
N ARG A 106 -5.74 12.72 7.22
CA ARG A 106 -4.44 13.37 7.07
C ARG A 106 -3.32 12.45 7.52
N LEU A 107 -2.43 12.10 6.60
CA LEU A 107 -1.23 11.33 6.88
C LEU A 107 -0.04 12.27 7.08
N SER A 108 0.77 12.03 8.10
CA SER A 108 2.02 12.77 8.31
C SER A 108 3.15 12.20 7.47
N ARG A 109 3.25 10.86 7.41
CA ARG A 109 4.28 10.14 6.67
C ARG A 109 3.85 8.73 6.27
N VAL A 110 4.56 8.22 5.28
CA VAL A 110 4.53 6.82 4.87
C VAL A 110 5.95 6.29 4.87
N ASP A 111 6.19 5.25 5.66
CA ASP A 111 7.46 4.55 5.76
C ASP A 111 7.32 3.17 5.12
N ILE A 112 8.20 2.86 4.15
CA ILE A 112 8.12 1.62 3.37
C ILE A 112 9.38 0.79 3.60
N ARG A 113 9.20 -0.43 4.10
CA ARG A 113 10.23 -1.45 4.18
C ARG A 113 10.00 -2.47 3.07
N ILE A 114 10.95 -2.54 2.14
CA ILE A 114 10.95 -3.58 1.11
C ILE A 114 11.42 -4.90 1.72
N SER A 115 10.55 -5.91 1.73
CA SER A 115 10.83 -7.22 2.32
C SER A 115 11.45 -8.22 1.35
N GLY A 116 11.32 -7.98 0.04
CA GLY A 116 11.83 -8.84 -1.01
C GLY A 116 11.46 -8.35 -2.39
N ALA A 117 11.74 -9.18 -3.40
CA ALA A 117 11.38 -8.90 -4.78
C ALA A 117 10.49 -10.03 -5.33
N LYS A 118 9.48 -9.67 -6.12
CA LYS A 118 8.66 -10.60 -6.89
C LYS A 118 8.96 -10.40 -8.38
N ILE A 119 9.28 -11.48 -9.07
CA ILE A 119 9.55 -11.42 -10.50
C ILE A 119 8.20 -11.32 -11.23
N SER A 120 8.03 -10.26 -12.03
CA SER A 120 6.89 -10.11 -12.91
C SER A 120 7.34 -10.34 -14.34
N THR A 121 7.07 -11.55 -14.84
CA THR A 121 7.05 -11.81 -16.28
C THR A 121 5.89 -11.01 -16.84
N GLY A 122 6.17 -9.98 -17.66
CA GLY A 122 5.17 -9.10 -18.23
C GLY A 122 4.12 -9.88 -19.01
N GLY A 123 3.08 -10.34 -18.32
CA GLY A 123 1.96 -11.07 -18.89
C GLY A 123 1.06 -10.06 -19.55
N ARG A 124 1.05 -10.05 -20.88
CA ARG A 124 -0.08 -9.48 -21.61
C ARG A 124 -1.31 -10.27 -21.17
N VAL A 125 -2.34 -9.58 -20.71
CA VAL A 125 -3.67 -10.18 -20.55
C VAL A 125 -4.10 -10.72 -21.92
N GLN A 126 -4.47 -12.00 -21.97
CA GLN A 126 -5.21 -12.59 -23.09
C GLN A 126 -6.69 -12.57 -22.76
#